data_AF-A0A7C2GIC3-F1
#
_entry.id   AF-A0A7C2GIC3-F1
#
_cell.length_a   1.000
_cell.length_b   1.000
_cell.length_c   1.000
_cell.angle_alpha   90.00
_cell.angle_beta   90.00
_cell.angle_gamma   90.00
#
_symmetry.space_group_name_H-M   'P 1'
#
loop_
_entity.id
_entity.type
_entity.pdbx_description
1 polymer ?
#
loop_
_entity_poly.entity_id
_entity_poly.type
_entity_poly.pdbx_seq_one_letter_code
_entity_poly.pdbx_strand_id
1 'polypeptide(L)'
;MLRELLALGRALGGDGLEAYVQSASGLLYLLDLYPKERRARLVPYELDPEKCRRFLWVGDPPASNAPRDRATTRRLAYLLGQVPTRLAEDPALKALLQGLLWDPGKPIGKARFLLDLRGYALEGAEEAQVGPFLVKGGRLELAASWDQEGKGPKNAGELAEAMAEALERAWRVDSPQKGKEVLFSLSLEGKPLADFPEYRDYLKRLLEGKKRFSGSGAGLCHGCGKAGVPVVGRFADFRLKFYITDKKSFAPGVWEGAFPRAYALCGDCFRDLQLGERFALENLSLRFLETQALVLPVGEAGPGMLSKLVERVLAQVRGLERLAAWKEFLERAERWEEGYLGFSLLFFRKSQAATKAEEVVLEVPPSRVEALFAAMEGAGGEGFPVKGVGDW
;
A
#
# COMPACT_ATOMS: atom_id res chain seq x y z
N MET A 1 -1.45 -18.87 9.69
CA MET A 1 -1.28 -17.49 9.17
C MET A 1 -2.26 -17.11 8.04
N LEU A 2 -2.27 -17.81 6.89
CA LEU A 2 -3.16 -17.43 5.78
C LEU A 2 -4.64 -17.48 6.14
N ARG A 3 -5.04 -18.48 6.96
CA ARG A 3 -6.40 -18.61 7.50
C ARG A 3 -6.79 -17.38 8.33
N GLU A 4 -5.90 -16.92 9.20
CA GLU A 4 -6.11 -15.79 10.10
C GLU A 4 -6.20 -14.48 9.31
N LEU A 5 -5.35 -14.29 8.28
CA LEU A 5 -5.45 -13.15 7.37
C LEU A 5 -6.74 -13.17 6.55
N LEU A 6 -7.16 -14.33 6.05
CA LEU A 6 -8.45 -14.48 5.36
C LEU A 6 -9.64 -14.22 6.28
N ALA A 7 -9.57 -14.62 7.55
CA ALA A 7 -10.60 -14.33 8.55
C ALA A 7 -10.65 -12.84 8.87
N LEU A 8 -9.48 -12.20 9.04
CA LEU A 8 -9.35 -10.75 9.24
C LEU A 8 -9.99 -9.99 8.08
N GLY A 9 -9.63 -10.31 6.84
CA GLY A 9 -10.21 -9.68 5.65
C GLY A 9 -11.72 -9.83 5.54
N ARG A 10 -12.23 -11.05 5.76
CA ARG A 10 -13.68 -11.33 5.71
C ARG A 10 -14.48 -10.50 6.69
N ALA A 11 -13.97 -10.32 7.91
CA ALA A 11 -14.70 -9.59 8.94
C ALA A 11 -14.45 -8.07 8.94
N LEU A 12 -13.38 -7.57 8.32
CA LEU A 12 -13.29 -6.15 7.95
C LEU A 12 -14.41 -5.75 6.99
N GLY A 13 -14.84 -6.69 6.15
CA GLY A 13 -15.91 -6.49 5.18
C GLY A 13 -15.62 -5.30 4.26
N GLY A 14 -16.69 -4.73 3.70
CA GLY A 14 -16.62 -3.57 2.83
C GLY A 14 -16.81 -3.94 1.37
N ASP A 15 -17.76 -3.25 0.74
CA ASP A 15 -17.99 -3.32 -0.69
C ASP A 15 -17.38 -2.10 -1.38
N GLY A 16 -16.74 -2.34 -2.52
CA GLY A 16 -16.18 -1.29 -3.36
C GLY A 16 -14.77 -0.84 -2.95
N LEU A 17 -14.34 0.25 -3.59
CA LEU A 17 -12.98 0.76 -3.51
C LEU A 17 -12.61 1.29 -2.13
N GLU A 18 -13.60 1.76 -1.38
CA GLU A 18 -13.46 2.32 -0.05
C GLU A 18 -12.90 1.30 0.95
N ALA A 19 -13.17 0.01 0.76
CA ALA A 19 -12.58 -1.07 1.55
C ALA A 19 -11.04 -1.13 1.40
N TYR A 20 -10.52 -0.63 0.27
CA TYR A 20 -9.10 -0.56 -0.02
C TYR A 20 -8.47 0.78 0.38
N VAL A 21 -9.17 1.69 1.05
CA VAL A 21 -8.55 2.94 1.50
C VAL A 21 -7.68 2.68 2.73
N GLN A 22 -6.45 3.20 2.69
CA GLN A 22 -5.51 3.20 3.80
C GLN A 22 -5.70 4.46 4.64
N SER A 23 -5.49 4.35 5.95
CA SER A 23 -5.41 5.52 6.82
C SER A 23 -3.99 6.06 6.85
N ALA A 24 -3.84 7.37 6.81
CA ALA A 24 -2.57 8.05 6.96
C ALA A 24 -2.78 9.42 7.59
N SER A 25 -1.72 9.95 8.20
CA SER A 25 -1.66 11.30 8.76
C SER A 25 -0.46 12.04 8.19
N GLY A 26 -0.54 13.36 8.05
CA GLY A 26 0.52 14.17 7.46
C GLY A 26 -0.02 15.24 6.53
N LEU A 27 0.49 15.30 5.31
CA LEU A 27 0.07 16.28 4.31
C LEU A 27 -0.33 15.60 2.99
N LEU A 28 -1.33 16.17 2.33
CA LEU A 28 -1.70 15.83 0.96
C LEU A 28 -1.65 17.08 0.10
N TYR A 29 -0.87 17.03 -0.98
CA TYR A 29 -0.82 18.07 -1.99
C TYR A 29 -1.69 17.69 -3.17
N LEU A 30 -2.75 18.46 -3.43
CA LEU A 30 -3.62 18.29 -4.57
C LEU A 30 -3.07 19.09 -5.76
N LEU A 31 -2.52 18.40 -6.75
CA LEU A 31 -2.15 18.98 -8.04
C LEU A 31 -3.43 19.16 -8.86
N ASP A 32 -3.92 20.38 -8.94
CA ASP A 32 -5.17 20.72 -9.61
C ASP A 32 -4.88 21.42 -10.94
N LEU A 33 -5.28 20.78 -12.04
CA LEU A 33 -4.96 21.21 -13.40
C LEU A 33 -6.18 21.79 -14.09
N TYR A 34 -5.99 22.93 -14.76
CA TYR A 34 -7.00 23.62 -15.57
C TYR A 34 -6.49 23.69 -17.02
N PRO A 35 -6.74 22.65 -17.84
CA PRO A 35 -6.04 22.50 -19.10
C PRO A 35 -6.39 23.59 -20.12
N LYS A 36 -7.65 24.05 -20.12
CA LYS A 36 -8.12 25.13 -21.01
C LYS A 36 -7.46 26.48 -20.70
N GLU A 37 -7.22 26.75 -19.43
CA GLU A 37 -6.60 27.98 -18.95
C GLU A 37 -5.06 27.92 -18.96
N ARG A 38 -4.49 26.72 -19.19
CA ARG A 38 -3.07 26.43 -18.97
C ARG A 38 -2.63 26.91 -17.60
N ARG A 39 -3.34 26.47 -16.57
CA ARG A 39 -3.13 26.87 -15.18
C ARG A 39 -3.07 25.65 -14.29
N ALA A 40 -2.16 25.65 -13.34
CA ALA A 40 -1.98 24.59 -12.36
C ALA A 40 -1.73 25.21 -10.99
N ARG A 41 -2.23 24.54 -9.95
CA ARG A 41 -1.95 24.92 -8.57
C ARG A 41 -1.72 23.67 -7.73
N LEU A 42 -0.95 23.83 -6.66
CA LEU A 42 -0.71 22.78 -5.69
C LEU A 42 -1.34 23.18 -4.36
N VAL A 43 -2.42 22.51 -3.97
CA VAL A 43 -3.20 22.87 -2.77
C VAL A 43 -2.87 21.91 -1.63
N PRO A 44 -2.29 22.36 -0.51
CA PRO A 44 -2.03 21.51 0.64
C PRO A 44 -3.31 21.26 1.45
N TYR A 45 -3.43 20.03 1.94
CA TYR A 45 -4.44 19.61 2.91
C TYR A 45 -3.74 18.87 4.06
N GLU A 46 -4.19 19.10 5.28
CA GLU A 46 -3.85 18.22 6.40
C GLU A 46 -4.42 16.84 6.11
N LEU A 47 -3.60 15.80 6.08
CA LEU A 47 -4.04 14.45 5.77
C LEU A 47 -4.67 13.78 7.00
N ASP A 48 -5.89 13.30 6.83
CA ASP A 48 -6.67 12.56 7.83
C ASP A 48 -7.43 11.40 7.15
N PRO A 49 -8.09 10.50 7.91
CA PRO A 49 -8.82 9.38 7.34
C PRO A 49 -9.94 9.78 6.35
N GLU A 50 -10.55 10.96 6.53
CA GLU A 50 -11.59 11.46 5.62
C GLU A 50 -10.98 11.80 4.26
N LYS A 51 -9.84 12.50 4.23
CA LYS A 51 -9.13 12.84 3.01
C LYS A 51 -8.51 11.62 2.34
N CYS A 52 -8.02 10.65 3.11
CA CYS A 52 -7.62 9.36 2.56
C CYS A 52 -8.77 8.70 1.77
N ARG A 53 -10.01 8.76 2.28
CA ARG A 53 -11.19 8.25 1.55
C ARG A 53 -11.52 9.13 0.35
N ARG A 54 -11.57 10.45 0.53
CA ARG A 54 -11.90 11.43 -0.51
C ARG A 54 -11.01 11.30 -1.74
N PHE A 55 -9.72 11.10 -1.54
CA PHE A 55 -8.73 10.99 -2.61
C PHE A 55 -8.39 9.53 -2.98
N LEU A 56 -9.16 8.54 -2.51
CA LEU A 56 -8.93 7.11 -2.74
C LEU A 56 -7.46 6.70 -2.53
N TRP A 57 -6.92 7.01 -1.35
CA TRP A 57 -5.59 6.57 -0.97
C TRP A 57 -5.56 5.06 -0.71
N VAL A 58 -5.25 4.27 -1.74
CA VAL A 58 -5.19 2.79 -1.63
C VAL A 58 -3.78 2.24 -1.43
N GLY A 59 -2.80 3.13 -1.25
CA GLY A 59 -1.38 2.83 -1.18
C GLY A 59 -0.72 2.67 -2.55
N ASP A 60 0.58 2.94 -2.58
CA ASP A 60 1.41 2.62 -3.73
C ASP A 60 1.55 1.09 -3.89
N PRO A 61 1.56 0.58 -5.14
CA PRO A 61 1.81 -0.83 -5.40
C PRO A 61 3.13 -1.33 -4.78
N PRO A 62 3.16 -2.49 -4.10
CA PRO A 62 4.30 -2.87 -3.27
C PRO A 62 5.51 -3.36 -4.07
N ALA A 63 5.31 -3.97 -5.24
CA ALA A 63 6.41 -4.45 -6.07
C ALA A 63 7.06 -3.28 -6.84
N SER A 64 8.40 -3.25 -6.89
CA SER A 64 9.15 -2.24 -7.63
C SER A 64 8.80 -2.19 -9.13
N ASN A 65 8.35 -3.32 -9.69
CA ASN A 65 7.92 -3.47 -11.08
C ASN A 65 6.40 -3.38 -11.31
N ALA A 66 5.61 -3.17 -10.26
CA ALA A 66 4.18 -2.99 -10.41
C ALA A 66 3.87 -1.70 -11.18
N PRO A 67 2.79 -1.68 -11.99
CA PRO A 67 2.34 -0.48 -12.67
C PRO A 67 1.99 0.60 -11.65
N ARG A 68 2.51 1.83 -11.82
CA ARG A 68 2.08 2.98 -11.01
C ARG A 68 0.90 3.63 -11.72
N ASP A 69 -0.29 3.49 -11.15
CA ASP A 69 -1.57 3.87 -11.76
C ASP A 69 -2.55 4.48 -10.73
N ARG A 70 -2.03 4.87 -9.56
CA ARG A 70 -2.81 5.47 -8.48
C ARG A 70 -2.94 6.97 -8.70
N ALA A 71 -4.17 7.49 -8.59
CA ALA A 71 -4.46 8.91 -8.61
C ALA A 71 -3.88 9.64 -7.39
N THR A 72 -3.65 8.90 -6.30
CA THR A 72 -3.01 9.39 -5.07
C THR A 72 -1.80 8.52 -4.76
N THR A 73 -0.64 9.14 -4.55
CA THR A 73 0.67 8.47 -4.43
C THR A 73 1.62 9.25 -3.54
N ARG A 74 2.68 8.60 -3.02
CA ARG A 74 3.73 9.25 -2.23
C ARG A 74 4.71 10.11 -3.04
N ARG A 75 4.71 10.00 -4.37
CA ARG A 75 5.73 10.65 -5.22
C ARG A 75 5.08 11.43 -6.35
N LEU A 76 5.35 12.73 -6.40
CA LEU A 76 4.88 13.58 -7.48
C LEU A 76 5.37 13.08 -8.86
N ALA A 77 6.61 12.59 -8.94
CA ALA A 77 7.17 11.99 -10.16
C ALA A 77 6.32 10.84 -10.73
N TYR A 78 5.60 10.10 -9.89
CA TYR A 78 4.69 9.06 -10.37
C TYR A 78 3.46 9.66 -11.04
N LEU A 79 2.83 10.69 -10.44
CA LEU A 79 1.72 11.42 -11.05
C LEU A 79 2.12 12.07 -12.37
N LEU A 80 3.37 12.53 -12.50
CA LEU A 80 3.84 13.24 -13.67
C LEU A 80 4.31 12.34 -14.81
N GLY A 81 4.51 11.03 -14.59
CA GLY A 81 5.09 10.14 -15.62
C GLY A 81 4.47 8.75 -15.69
N GLN A 82 4.67 7.91 -14.67
CA GLN A 82 4.21 6.52 -14.75
C GLN A 82 2.68 6.40 -14.71
N VAL A 83 2.01 7.21 -13.87
CA VAL A 83 0.54 7.23 -13.77
C VAL A 83 -0.12 7.63 -15.09
N PRO A 84 0.16 8.78 -15.73
CA PRO A 84 -0.46 9.14 -17.01
C PRO A 84 -0.14 8.11 -18.10
N THR A 85 1.06 7.51 -18.09
CA THR A 85 1.39 6.41 -18.99
C THR A 85 0.47 5.21 -18.82
N ARG A 86 0.25 4.76 -17.58
CA ARG A 86 -0.60 3.60 -17.29
C ARG A 86 -2.07 3.87 -17.51
N LEU A 87 -2.56 5.05 -17.12
CA LEU A 87 -3.95 5.44 -17.34
C LEU A 87 -4.26 5.57 -18.84
N ALA A 88 -3.31 5.99 -19.66
CA ALA A 88 -3.48 6.07 -21.11
C ALA A 88 -3.59 4.70 -21.82
N GLU A 89 -3.31 3.58 -21.14
CA GLU A 89 -3.56 2.23 -21.66
C GLU A 89 -5.06 1.88 -21.64
N ASP A 90 -5.86 2.54 -20.81
CA ASP A 90 -7.31 2.39 -20.76
C ASP A 90 -8.00 3.44 -21.65
N PRO A 91 -8.83 3.07 -22.63
CA PRO A 91 -9.42 4.02 -23.57
C PRO A 91 -10.23 5.15 -22.93
N ALA A 92 -10.99 4.87 -21.87
CA ALA A 92 -11.82 5.87 -21.20
C ALA A 92 -10.95 6.90 -20.47
N LEU A 93 -9.91 6.42 -19.79
CA LEU A 93 -8.96 7.29 -19.11
C LEU A 93 -8.03 8.06 -20.06
N LYS A 94 -7.67 7.46 -21.19
CA LYS A 94 -6.92 8.14 -22.24
C LYS A 94 -7.72 9.33 -22.81
N ALA A 95 -9.02 9.15 -23.01
CA ALA A 95 -9.90 10.24 -23.42
C ALA A 95 -10.01 11.32 -22.33
N LEU A 96 -10.13 10.91 -21.07
CA LEU A 96 -10.17 11.83 -19.93
C LEU A 96 -8.88 12.69 -19.80
N LEU A 97 -7.72 12.09 -20.06
CA LEU A 97 -6.42 12.77 -20.03
C LEU A 97 -6.03 13.38 -21.38
N GLN A 98 -6.93 13.43 -22.35
CA GLN A 98 -6.64 13.98 -23.67
C GLN A 98 -6.19 15.44 -23.56
N GLY A 99 -5.10 15.78 -24.25
CA GLY A 99 -4.51 17.13 -24.20
C GLY A 99 -3.57 17.36 -23.01
N LEU A 100 -3.52 16.43 -22.04
CA LEU A 100 -2.55 16.45 -20.93
C LEU A 100 -1.42 15.44 -21.11
N LEU A 101 -1.46 14.59 -22.13
CA LEU A 101 -0.43 13.57 -22.38
C LEU A 101 0.64 14.11 -23.32
N TRP A 102 1.85 14.30 -22.81
CA TRP A 102 3.04 14.62 -23.60
C TRP A 102 3.90 13.38 -23.82
N ASP A 103 4.15 13.02 -25.09
CA ASP A 103 5.13 11.99 -25.47
C ASP A 103 6.46 12.68 -25.85
N PRO A 104 7.55 12.51 -25.06
CA PRO A 104 8.86 13.08 -25.37
C PRO A 104 9.64 12.23 -26.39
N GLY A 105 9.06 11.18 -26.99
CA GLY A 105 9.63 10.43 -28.10
C GLY A 105 10.71 9.40 -27.74
N LYS A 106 11.08 9.27 -26.46
CA LYS A 106 12.05 8.28 -25.96
C LYS A 106 11.43 7.36 -24.90
N PRO A 107 10.58 6.39 -25.28
CA PRO A 107 10.02 5.43 -24.33
C PRO A 107 11.07 4.38 -23.97
N ILE A 108 12.02 4.74 -23.12
CA ILE A 108 12.91 3.79 -22.44
C ILE A 108 12.43 3.69 -20.99
N GLY A 109 11.97 2.51 -20.58
CA GLY A 109 11.52 2.25 -19.21
C GLY A 109 10.00 2.23 -19.02
N LYS A 110 9.53 2.56 -17.81
CA LYS A 110 8.12 2.39 -17.37
C LYS A 110 7.22 3.58 -17.69
N ALA A 111 7.77 4.69 -18.17
CA ALA A 111 7.04 5.88 -18.55
C ALA A 111 7.18 6.12 -20.05
N ARG A 112 6.08 6.51 -20.69
CA ARG A 112 6.00 6.94 -22.08
C ARG A 112 5.42 8.35 -22.16
N PHE A 113 4.29 8.57 -21.50
CA PHE A 113 3.64 9.87 -21.43
C PHE A 113 3.98 10.56 -20.12
N LEU A 114 4.13 11.89 -20.18
CA LEU A 114 4.18 12.77 -19.02
C LEU A 114 2.89 13.60 -18.96
N LEU A 115 2.54 14.09 -17.77
CA LEU A 115 1.56 15.18 -17.66
C LEU A 115 2.18 16.46 -18.23
N ASP A 116 1.55 17.01 -19.27
CA ASP A 116 2.03 18.20 -19.95
C ASP A 116 1.65 19.47 -19.17
N LEU A 117 2.63 19.98 -18.42
CA LEU A 117 2.53 21.24 -17.71
C LEU A 117 3.33 22.36 -18.39
N ARG A 118 3.85 22.13 -19.61
CA ARG A 118 4.68 23.13 -20.29
C ARG A 118 3.84 24.33 -20.69
N GLY A 119 4.33 25.51 -20.33
CA GLY A 119 3.65 26.79 -20.51
C GLY A 119 2.49 27.02 -19.56
N TYR A 120 2.27 26.14 -18.57
CA TYR A 120 1.23 26.38 -17.55
C TYR A 120 1.69 27.47 -16.59
N ALA A 121 0.76 28.36 -16.23
CA ALA A 121 0.90 29.24 -15.08
C ALA A 121 0.74 28.42 -13.79
N LEU A 122 1.78 28.40 -12.98
CA LEU A 122 1.86 27.72 -11.70
C LEU A 122 1.50 28.71 -10.58
N GLU A 123 0.27 28.65 -10.09
CA GLU A 123 -0.18 29.57 -9.04
C GLU A 123 0.59 29.33 -7.74
N GLY A 124 1.08 30.41 -7.13
CA GLY A 124 1.84 30.36 -5.88
C GLY A 124 3.22 29.70 -5.99
N ALA A 125 3.71 29.42 -7.21
CA ALA A 125 5.04 28.87 -7.42
C ALA A 125 6.11 29.96 -7.48
N GLU A 126 7.27 29.66 -6.92
CA GLU A 126 8.47 30.48 -7.00
C GLU A 126 9.37 30.06 -8.15
N GLU A 127 10.37 30.91 -8.44
CA GLU A 127 11.41 30.60 -9.41
C GLU A 127 12.20 29.36 -8.97
N ALA A 128 12.31 28.38 -9.86
CA ALA A 128 13.07 27.17 -9.60
C ALA A 128 13.61 26.60 -10.92
N GLN A 129 14.79 26.00 -10.87
CA GLN A 129 15.37 25.30 -12.02
C GLN A 129 15.91 23.94 -11.58
N VAL A 130 15.46 22.89 -12.25
CA VAL A 130 16.01 21.54 -12.11
C VAL A 130 16.07 20.88 -13.48
N GLY A 131 17.28 20.46 -13.87
CA GLY A 131 17.51 19.86 -15.18
C GLY A 131 16.97 20.77 -16.29
N PRO A 132 16.10 20.27 -17.18
CA PRO A 132 15.57 21.05 -18.29
C PRO A 132 14.34 21.90 -17.92
N PHE A 133 13.80 21.77 -16.71
CA PHE A 133 12.59 22.45 -16.28
C PHE A 133 12.94 23.72 -15.50
N LEU A 134 12.36 24.84 -15.94
CA LEU A 134 12.51 26.15 -15.33
C LEU A 134 11.13 26.71 -15.00
N VAL A 135 10.90 27.14 -13.76
CA VAL A 135 9.75 27.95 -13.41
C VAL A 135 10.18 29.41 -13.47
N LYS A 136 9.65 30.16 -14.44
CA LYS A 136 9.96 31.58 -14.67
C LYS A 136 8.72 32.42 -14.87
N GLY A 137 8.61 33.52 -14.14
CA GLY A 137 7.42 34.38 -14.16
C GLY A 137 6.15 33.60 -13.76
N GLY A 138 6.31 32.64 -12.85
CA GLY A 138 5.24 31.72 -12.45
C GLY A 138 4.80 30.76 -13.57
N ARG A 139 5.62 30.50 -14.59
CA ARG A 139 5.31 29.53 -15.66
C ARG A 139 6.35 28.43 -15.76
N LEU A 140 5.91 27.20 -16.02
CA LEU A 140 6.82 26.10 -16.30
C LEU A 140 7.27 26.13 -17.76
N GLU A 141 8.57 26.27 -17.98
CA GLU A 141 9.22 26.27 -19.28
C GLU A 141 10.19 25.08 -19.38
N LEU A 142 10.43 24.66 -20.62
CA LEU A 142 11.39 23.61 -20.95
C LEU A 142 12.55 24.25 -21.72
N ALA A 143 13.76 24.14 -21.20
CA ALA A 143 14.95 24.78 -21.78
C ALA A 143 15.23 24.25 -23.18
N ALA A 144 15.26 25.10 -24.21
CA ALA A 144 15.30 24.69 -25.62
C ALA A 144 16.47 23.77 -26.04
N SER A 145 17.57 23.72 -25.28
CA SER A 145 18.76 22.91 -25.55
C SER A 145 18.78 21.53 -24.88
N TRP A 146 17.71 21.16 -24.14
CA TRP A 146 17.73 19.98 -23.27
C TRP A 146 17.92 18.64 -23.99
N ASP A 147 17.53 18.55 -25.25
CA ASP A 147 17.60 17.34 -26.07
C ASP A 147 18.87 17.26 -26.94
N GLN A 148 19.69 18.31 -26.97
CA GLN A 148 20.80 18.44 -27.93
C GLN A 148 22.18 18.00 -27.43
N GLU A 149 22.41 17.80 -26.11
CA GLU A 149 23.78 17.62 -25.58
C GLU A 149 24.06 16.32 -24.81
N GLY A 150 23.17 15.33 -24.80
CA GLY A 150 23.45 14.01 -24.19
C GLY A 150 23.69 14.01 -22.66
N LYS A 151 23.69 15.17 -22.01
CA LYS A 151 23.81 15.38 -20.55
C LYS A 151 22.46 15.55 -19.84
N GLY A 152 21.36 15.64 -20.59
CA GLY A 152 19.99 15.77 -20.07
C GLY A 152 19.30 14.43 -19.80
N PRO A 153 18.06 14.45 -19.27
CA PRO A 153 17.24 13.26 -19.05
C PRO A 153 17.18 12.36 -20.28
N LYS A 154 17.53 11.09 -20.11
CA LYS A 154 17.69 10.14 -21.20
C LYS A 154 16.36 9.51 -21.62
N ASN A 155 15.34 9.59 -20.77
CA ASN A 155 14.04 8.97 -20.98
C ASN A 155 12.91 9.74 -20.25
N ALA A 156 11.67 9.38 -20.55
CA ALA A 156 10.48 9.97 -19.96
C ALA A 156 10.41 9.86 -18.43
N GLY A 157 10.98 8.80 -17.84
CA GLY A 157 11.05 8.63 -16.39
C GLY A 157 11.97 9.65 -15.73
N GLU A 158 13.18 9.83 -16.26
CA GLU A 158 14.12 10.86 -15.78
C GLU A 158 13.57 12.27 -15.98
N LEU A 159 12.82 12.51 -17.06
CA LEU A 159 12.12 13.80 -17.26
C LEU A 159 11.04 14.01 -16.19
N ALA A 160 10.26 12.98 -15.84
CA ALA A 160 9.24 13.10 -14.80
C ALA A 160 9.86 13.35 -13.42
N GLU A 161 11.01 12.76 -13.10
CA GLU A 161 11.76 13.02 -11.86
C GLU A 161 12.27 14.47 -11.83
N ALA A 162 12.89 14.95 -12.91
CA ALA A 162 13.38 16.33 -12.98
C ALA A 162 12.24 17.35 -12.90
N MET A 163 11.10 17.08 -13.55
CA MET A 163 9.92 17.94 -13.46
C MET A 163 9.34 17.92 -12.05
N ALA A 164 9.26 16.76 -11.40
CA ALA A 164 8.77 16.66 -10.03
C ALA A 164 9.64 17.47 -9.06
N GLU A 165 10.97 17.34 -9.13
CA GLU A 165 11.88 18.10 -8.27
C GLU A 165 11.78 19.61 -8.53
N ALA A 166 11.65 20.03 -9.80
CA ALA A 166 11.43 21.44 -10.14
C ALA A 166 10.15 21.99 -9.50
N LEU A 167 9.05 21.24 -9.60
CA LEU A 167 7.74 21.63 -9.06
C LEU A 167 7.71 21.57 -7.53
N GLU A 168 8.31 20.55 -6.91
CA GLU A 168 8.42 20.44 -5.45
C GLU A 168 9.22 21.61 -4.87
N ARG A 169 10.31 22.02 -5.54
CA ARG A 169 11.08 23.22 -5.15
C ARG A 169 10.28 24.50 -5.35
N ALA A 170 9.63 24.65 -6.50
CA ALA A 170 8.86 25.85 -6.84
C ALA A 170 7.67 26.07 -5.89
N TRP A 171 6.96 25.02 -5.49
CA TRP A 171 5.85 25.09 -4.53
C TRP A 171 6.24 24.89 -3.07
N ARG A 172 7.54 24.76 -2.77
CA ARG A 172 8.07 24.54 -1.40
C ARG A 172 7.37 23.38 -0.69
N VAL A 173 7.29 22.24 -1.37
CA VAL A 173 6.67 21.03 -0.83
C VAL A 173 7.42 20.57 0.43
N ASP A 174 6.67 20.30 1.49
CA ASP A 174 7.22 19.87 2.76
C ASP A 174 7.88 18.50 2.65
N SER A 175 9.00 18.34 3.36
CA SER A 175 9.66 17.05 3.48
C SER A 175 8.88 16.11 4.41
N PRO A 176 8.82 14.80 4.13
CA PRO A 176 8.17 13.83 5.01
C PRO A 176 8.79 13.84 6.41
N GLN A 177 7.95 13.96 7.44
CA GLN A 177 8.37 13.83 8.83
C GLN A 177 8.23 12.38 9.30
N LYS A 178 8.99 11.98 10.34
CA LYS A 178 8.90 10.62 10.89
C LYS A 178 7.47 10.31 11.34
N GLY A 179 6.86 9.28 10.74
CA GLY A 179 5.50 8.86 11.04
C GLY A 179 4.39 9.69 10.39
N LYS A 180 4.74 10.68 9.55
CA LYS A 180 3.79 11.44 8.73
C LYS A 180 4.06 11.21 7.25
N GLU A 181 3.00 11.00 6.49
CA GLU A 181 3.07 10.82 5.04
C GLU A 181 2.98 12.18 4.33
N VAL A 182 3.67 12.29 3.20
CA VAL A 182 3.42 13.36 2.21
C VAL A 182 2.88 12.69 0.97
N LEU A 183 1.61 12.95 0.67
CA LEU A 183 0.91 12.39 -0.47
C LEU A 183 0.68 13.46 -1.53
N PHE A 184 0.53 13.02 -2.77
CA PHE A 184 0.11 13.83 -3.88
C PHE A 184 -1.12 13.20 -4.52
N SER A 185 -2.09 14.03 -4.89
CA SER A 185 -3.27 13.59 -5.65
C SER A 185 -3.50 14.49 -6.85
N LEU A 186 -4.09 13.94 -7.92
CA LEU A 186 -4.40 14.68 -9.15
C LEU A 186 -5.87 15.13 -9.19
N SER A 187 -6.12 16.39 -9.55
CA SER A 187 -7.44 16.93 -9.89
C SER A 187 -7.45 17.57 -11.27
N LEU A 188 -8.61 17.53 -11.90
CA LEU A 188 -8.90 18.23 -13.16
C LEU A 188 -10.04 19.21 -12.89
N GLU A 189 -9.78 20.50 -13.06
CA GLU A 189 -10.75 21.59 -12.90
C GLU A 189 -11.47 21.53 -11.54
N GLY A 190 -10.73 21.30 -10.45
CA GLY A 190 -11.23 21.19 -9.09
C GLY A 190 -11.88 19.85 -8.73
N LYS A 191 -12.02 18.92 -9.69
CA LYS A 191 -12.54 17.57 -9.44
C LYS A 191 -11.37 16.58 -9.27
N PRO A 192 -11.24 15.91 -8.10
CA PRO A 192 -10.25 14.85 -7.91
C PRO A 192 -10.41 13.74 -8.92
N LEU A 193 -9.30 13.21 -9.45
CA LEU A 193 -9.32 12.05 -10.35
C LEU A 193 -10.01 10.84 -9.70
N ALA A 194 -9.91 10.73 -8.36
CA ALA A 194 -10.62 9.75 -7.53
C ALA A 194 -12.15 9.76 -7.68
N ASP A 195 -12.74 10.87 -8.12
CA ASP A 195 -14.19 11.03 -8.31
C ASP A 195 -14.66 10.73 -9.74
N PHE A 196 -13.75 10.51 -10.68
CA PHE A 196 -14.14 10.22 -12.06
C PHE A 196 -14.62 8.77 -12.17
N PRO A 197 -15.82 8.52 -12.70
CA PRO A 197 -16.33 7.16 -12.88
C PRO A 197 -15.37 6.28 -13.68
N GLU A 198 -14.72 6.82 -14.71
CA GLU A 198 -13.74 6.13 -15.54
C GLU A 198 -12.56 5.61 -14.71
N TYR A 199 -12.08 6.43 -13.77
CA TYR A 199 -10.98 6.07 -12.87
C TYR A 199 -11.42 5.06 -11.82
N ARG A 200 -12.60 5.26 -11.21
CA ARG A 200 -13.15 4.32 -10.23
C ARG A 200 -13.39 2.95 -10.85
N ASP A 201 -13.97 2.90 -12.05
CA ASP A 201 -14.20 1.65 -12.77
C ASP A 201 -12.88 0.97 -13.15
N TYR A 202 -11.88 1.74 -13.59
CA TYR A 202 -10.53 1.23 -13.83
C TYR A 202 -9.92 0.62 -12.57
N LEU A 203 -9.92 1.36 -11.46
CA LEU A 203 -9.34 0.92 -10.20
C LEU A 203 -10.07 -0.31 -9.66
N LYS A 204 -11.39 -0.37 -9.83
CA LYS A 204 -12.22 -1.52 -9.46
C LYS A 204 -11.84 -2.74 -10.29
N ARG A 205 -11.68 -2.59 -11.62
CA ARG A 205 -11.19 -3.68 -12.49
C ARG A 205 -9.78 -4.16 -12.12
N LEU A 206 -8.96 -3.30 -11.55
CA LEU A 206 -7.59 -3.62 -11.18
C LEU A 206 -7.49 -4.32 -9.81
N LEU A 207 -8.23 -3.81 -8.82
CA LEU A 207 -8.22 -4.30 -7.44
C LEU A 207 -9.14 -5.50 -7.24
N GLU A 208 -10.37 -5.41 -7.75
CA GLU A 208 -11.42 -6.42 -7.59
C GLU A 208 -11.60 -7.28 -8.84
N GLY A 209 -11.10 -6.80 -9.99
CA GLY A 209 -11.67 -7.19 -11.26
C GLY A 209 -11.40 -8.62 -11.71
N LYS A 210 -12.42 -9.09 -12.44
CA LYS A 210 -12.46 -10.33 -13.20
C LYS A 210 -11.30 -10.51 -14.18
N LYS A 211 -10.52 -9.48 -14.56
CA LYS A 211 -9.35 -9.63 -15.45
C LYS A 211 -8.26 -10.50 -14.84
N ARG A 212 -8.07 -10.43 -13.51
CA ARG A 212 -7.17 -11.34 -12.79
C ARG A 212 -7.63 -12.80 -12.89
N PHE A 213 -8.95 -13.00 -13.01
CA PHE A 213 -9.65 -14.28 -13.15
C PHE A 213 -10.12 -14.57 -14.60
N SER A 214 -9.77 -13.71 -15.56
CA SER A 214 -10.26 -13.84 -16.94
C SER A 214 -9.29 -14.75 -17.66
N GLY A 215 -9.77 -15.91 -18.11
CA GLY A 215 -8.91 -16.97 -18.63
C GLY A 215 -8.34 -17.89 -17.54
N SER A 216 -8.67 -17.69 -16.25
CA SER A 216 -8.38 -18.71 -15.24
C SER A 216 -9.40 -19.85 -15.35
N GLY A 217 -8.92 -21.09 -15.48
CA GLY A 217 -9.77 -22.27 -15.47
C GLY A 217 -10.53 -22.44 -14.15
N ALA A 218 -11.66 -23.12 -14.20
CA ALA A 218 -12.39 -23.54 -13.00
C ALA A 218 -11.48 -24.46 -12.16
N GLY A 219 -11.44 -24.23 -10.84
CA GLY A 219 -10.58 -24.98 -9.94
C GLY A 219 -11.10 -25.01 -8.50
N LEU A 220 -10.25 -25.50 -7.59
CA LEU A 220 -10.51 -25.53 -6.15
C LEU A 220 -9.93 -24.27 -5.50
N CYS A 221 -10.77 -23.50 -4.81
CA CYS A 221 -10.30 -22.42 -3.96
C CYS A 221 -9.80 -22.97 -2.63
N HIS A 222 -8.52 -22.76 -2.32
CA HIS A 222 -7.88 -23.21 -1.09
C HIS A 222 -8.24 -22.34 0.13
N GLY A 223 -8.87 -21.18 -0.08
CA GLY A 223 -9.31 -20.30 0.99
C GLY A 223 -10.71 -20.64 1.53
N CYS A 224 -11.64 -21.04 0.66
CA CYS A 224 -13.03 -21.34 1.04
C CYS A 224 -13.50 -22.76 0.70
N GLY A 225 -12.67 -23.58 0.04
CA GLY A 225 -13.01 -24.95 -0.35
C GLY A 225 -13.97 -25.08 -1.54
N LYS A 226 -14.46 -23.98 -2.12
CA LYS A 226 -15.35 -24.03 -3.29
C LYS A 226 -14.62 -24.60 -4.50
N ALA A 227 -15.19 -25.62 -5.12
CA ALA A 227 -14.74 -26.20 -6.38
C ALA A 227 -15.51 -25.61 -7.58
N GLY A 228 -14.95 -25.71 -8.78
CA GLY A 228 -15.62 -25.27 -10.01
C GLY A 228 -15.68 -23.75 -10.20
N VAL A 229 -14.96 -22.98 -9.39
CA VAL A 229 -14.93 -21.51 -9.46
C VAL A 229 -13.66 -21.01 -10.15
N PRO A 230 -13.66 -19.83 -10.77
CA PRO A 230 -12.43 -19.20 -11.27
C PRO A 230 -11.45 -18.97 -10.11
N VAL A 231 -10.20 -19.43 -10.27
CA VAL A 231 -9.16 -19.31 -9.25
C VAL A 231 -7.83 -18.82 -9.82
N VAL A 232 -7.05 -18.13 -9.00
CA VAL A 232 -5.74 -17.61 -9.39
C VAL A 232 -4.66 -18.13 -8.47
N GLY A 233 -3.54 -18.56 -9.07
CA GLY A 233 -2.35 -19.05 -8.37
C GLY A 233 -1.17 -18.06 -8.38
N ARG A 234 -1.41 -16.79 -8.72
CA ARG A 234 -0.38 -15.74 -8.77
C ARG A 234 -0.61 -14.73 -7.64
N PHE A 235 0.39 -14.56 -6.77
CA PHE A 235 0.30 -13.76 -5.55
C PHE A 235 1.34 -12.63 -5.51
N ALA A 236 1.73 -12.11 -6.67
CA ALA A 236 2.74 -11.04 -6.77
C ALA A 236 2.34 -9.74 -6.05
N ASP A 237 1.04 -9.50 -5.92
CA ASP A 237 0.44 -8.29 -5.33
C ASP A 237 0.56 -8.21 -3.80
N PHE A 238 0.88 -9.33 -3.14
CA PHE A 238 0.99 -9.41 -1.68
C PHE A 238 2.37 -8.97 -1.18
N ARG A 239 2.38 -8.26 -0.05
CA ARG A 239 3.60 -7.74 0.61
C ARG A 239 4.35 -8.85 1.33
N LEU A 240 3.62 -9.72 2.00
CA LEU A 240 4.11 -10.96 2.60
C LEU A 240 4.17 -12.03 1.51
N LYS A 241 5.35 -12.62 1.33
CA LYS A 241 5.54 -13.71 0.37
C LYS A 241 5.21 -15.04 1.03
N PHE A 242 3.97 -15.48 0.86
CA PHE A 242 3.43 -16.71 1.48
C PHE A 242 3.75 -17.99 0.70
N TYR A 243 4.00 -17.87 -0.60
CA TYR A 243 4.26 -18.99 -1.49
C TYR A 243 5.12 -18.53 -2.68
N ILE A 244 6.02 -19.41 -3.14
CA ILE A 244 6.93 -19.15 -4.25
C ILE A 244 6.20 -19.54 -5.55
N THR A 245 5.78 -18.54 -6.32
CA THR A 245 5.03 -18.72 -7.59
C THR A 245 5.83 -18.34 -8.83
N ASP A 246 7.09 -17.95 -8.66
CA ASP A 246 7.97 -17.44 -9.70
C ASP A 246 9.08 -18.44 -10.08
N LYS A 247 9.24 -19.51 -9.30
CA LYS A 247 10.24 -20.56 -9.54
C LYS A 247 9.56 -21.87 -9.90
N LYS A 248 9.75 -22.32 -11.14
CA LYS A 248 9.19 -23.58 -11.68
C LYS A 248 9.44 -24.80 -10.77
N SER A 249 10.56 -24.84 -10.05
CA SER A 249 10.88 -25.92 -9.10
C SER A 249 9.93 -26.04 -7.91
N PHE A 250 9.16 -24.99 -7.59
CA PHE A 250 8.15 -25.00 -6.53
C PHE A 250 6.75 -25.32 -7.04
N ALA A 251 6.56 -25.40 -8.37
CA ALA A 251 5.29 -25.80 -8.94
C ALA A 251 5.12 -27.33 -8.82
N PRO A 252 3.92 -27.84 -8.50
CA PRO A 252 3.65 -29.27 -8.48
C PRO A 252 4.05 -29.95 -9.80
N GLY A 253 4.84 -31.01 -9.71
CA GLY A 253 5.35 -31.72 -10.89
C GLY A 253 6.35 -30.90 -11.73
N VAL A 254 6.92 -29.82 -11.17
CA VAL A 254 7.88 -28.93 -11.84
C VAL A 254 7.31 -28.38 -13.16
N TRP A 255 6.01 -28.10 -13.18
CA TRP A 255 5.30 -27.57 -14.34
C TRP A 255 4.71 -26.20 -14.00
N GLU A 256 5.12 -25.15 -14.71
CA GLU A 256 4.75 -23.77 -14.40
C GLU A 256 3.23 -23.52 -14.41
N GLY A 257 2.48 -24.26 -15.25
CA GLY A 257 1.02 -24.20 -15.28
C GLY A 257 0.34 -24.82 -14.06
N ALA A 258 1.06 -25.53 -13.18
CA ALA A 258 0.50 -26.19 -12.01
C ALA A 258 0.54 -25.37 -10.72
N PHE A 259 1.04 -24.13 -10.69
CA PHE A 259 0.98 -23.30 -9.48
C PHE A 259 -0.43 -23.22 -8.86
N PRO A 260 -1.53 -23.08 -9.63
CA PRO A 260 -2.88 -23.12 -9.07
C PRO A 260 -3.27 -24.45 -8.39
N ARG A 261 -2.54 -25.55 -8.66
CA ARG A 261 -2.74 -26.84 -7.99
C ARG A 261 -2.11 -26.89 -6.60
N ALA A 262 -1.10 -26.05 -6.33
CA ALA A 262 -0.48 -25.95 -5.02
C ALA A 262 -1.27 -25.00 -4.11
N TYR A 263 -1.61 -23.84 -4.64
CA TYR A 263 -2.39 -22.85 -3.92
C TYR A 263 -3.08 -21.89 -4.87
N ALA A 264 -4.39 -21.76 -4.75
CA ALA A 264 -5.20 -20.86 -5.55
C ALA A 264 -6.39 -20.32 -4.78
N LEU A 265 -6.72 -19.06 -5.02
CA LEU A 265 -7.86 -18.37 -4.39
C LEU A 265 -8.89 -17.96 -5.44
N CYS A 266 -10.17 -17.98 -5.07
CA CYS A 266 -11.23 -17.32 -5.83
C CYS A 266 -11.20 -15.80 -5.60
N GLY A 267 -12.01 -15.03 -6.35
CA GLY A 267 -12.10 -13.57 -6.24
C GLY A 267 -12.30 -13.07 -4.82
N ASP A 268 -13.25 -13.66 -4.11
CA ASP A 268 -13.58 -13.25 -2.73
C ASP A 268 -12.40 -13.50 -1.78
N CYS A 269 -11.89 -14.74 -1.73
CA CYS A 269 -10.78 -15.05 -0.83
C CYS A 269 -9.50 -14.27 -1.18
N PHE A 270 -9.28 -13.95 -2.46
CA PHE A 270 -8.13 -13.12 -2.85
C PHE A 270 -8.27 -11.71 -2.30
N ARG A 271 -9.46 -11.09 -2.44
CA ARG A 271 -9.77 -9.78 -1.83
C ARG A 271 -9.62 -9.83 -0.32
N ASP A 272 -10.21 -10.83 0.33
CA ASP A 272 -10.16 -10.97 1.79
C ASP A 272 -8.70 -11.09 2.26
N LEU A 273 -7.88 -11.89 1.58
CA LEU A 273 -6.46 -11.98 1.91
C LEU A 273 -5.74 -10.63 1.76
N GLN A 274 -6.07 -9.83 0.74
CA GLN A 274 -5.46 -8.51 0.53
C GLN A 274 -5.83 -7.53 1.65
N LEU A 275 -7.10 -7.50 2.04
CA LEU A 275 -7.60 -6.65 3.13
C LEU A 275 -6.98 -7.08 4.46
N GLY A 276 -6.98 -8.38 4.75
CA GLY A 276 -6.41 -8.93 5.99
C GLY A 276 -4.90 -8.74 6.12
N GLU A 277 -4.12 -9.00 5.05
CA GLU A 277 -2.67 -8.76 5.03
C GLU A 277 -2.36 -7.29 5.37
N ARG A 278 -3.03 -6.38 4.67
CA ARG A 278 -2.82 -4.95 4.83
C ARG A 278 -3.14 -4.51 6.25
N PHE A 279 -4.33 -4.87 6.72
CA PHE A 279 -4.77 -4.55 8.06
C PHE A 279 -3.78 -5.05 9.11
N ALA A 280 -3.32 -6.29 8.99
CA ALA A 280 -2.34 -6.87 9.90
C ALA A 280 -1.00 -6.12 9.89
N LEU A 281 -0.47 -5.79 8.71
CA LEU A 281 0.80 -5.05 8.59
C LEU A 281 0.74 -3.64 9.17
N GLU A 282 -0.42 -2.98 9.07
CA GLU A 282 -0.62 -1.60 9.54
C GLU A 282 -0.94 -1.53 11.03
N ASN A 283 -1.71 -2.48 11.54
CA ASN A 283 -2.28 -2.39 12.90
C ASN A 283 -1.70 -3.44 13.84
N LEU A 284 -1.33 -4.62 13.35
CA LEU A 284 -0.98 -5.76 14.20
C LEU A 284 0.52 -6.06 14.19
N SER A 285 1.36 -5.11 13.77
CA SER A 285 2.82 -5.24 13.79
C SER A 285 3.37 -4.77 15.13
N LEU A 286 4.21 -5.60 15.75
CA LEU A 286 5.09 -5.23 16.86
C LEU A 286 6.56 -5.33 16.46
N ARG A 287 7.42 -4.73 17.28
CA ARG A 287 8.85 -5.00 17.26
C ARG A 287 9.19 -5.93 18.41
N PHE A 288 9.88 -7.03 18.11
CA PHE A 288 10.42 -7.98 19.07
C PHE A 288 11.94 -8.01 18.86
N LEU A 289 12.70 -7.41 19.77
CA LEU A 289 14.15 -7.20 19.63
C LEU A 289 14.48 -6.40 18.33
N GLU A 290 15.35 -6.94 17.48
CA GLU A 290 15.70 -6.43 16.15
C GLU A 290 14.73 -6.86 15.03
N THR A 291 13.72 -7.68 15.34
CA THR A 291 12.84 -8.30 14.34
C THR A 291 11.41 -7.75 14.44
N GLN A 292 10.70 -7.70 13.31
CA GLN A 292 9.28 -7.33 13.32
C GLN A 292 8.43 -8.59 13.42
N ALA A 293 7.31 -8.52 14.14
CA ALA A 293 6.35 -9.62 14.21
C ALA A 293 4.92 -9.13 13.97
N LEU A 294 4.10 -9.92 13.28
CA LEU A 294 2.65 -9.73 13.25
C LEU A 294 2.01 -10.58 14.34
N VAL A 295 1.12 -9.98 15.13
CA VAL A 295 0.23 -10.70 16.04
C VAL A 295 -1.08 -10.96 15.32
N LEU A 296 -1.31 -12.21 14.92
CA LEU A 296 -2.52 -12.61 14.23
C LEU A 296 -3.43 -13.32 15.23
N PRO A 297 -4.61 -12.78 15.56
CA PRO A 297 -5.47 -13.43 16.52
C PRO A 297 -5.99 -14.76 15.97
N VAL A 298 -6.13 -15.73 16.87
CA VAL A 298 -6.68 -17.06 16.57
C VAL A 298 -8.06 -17.16 17.22
N GLY A 299 -9.08 -17.34 16.39
CA GLY A 299 -10.47 -17.50 16.82
C GLY A 299 -11.44 -17.46 15.65
N GLU A 300 -12.66 -17.92 15.89
CA GLU A 300 -13.78 -17.77 14.94
C GLU A 300 -14.45 -16.43 15.20
N ALA A 301 -14.01 -15.39 14.49
CA ALA A 301 -14.57 -14.05 14.65
C ALA A 301 -15.69 -13.81 13.62
N GLY A 302 -16.93 -13.65 14.10
CA GLY A 302 -17.97 -12.98 13.34
C GLY A 302 -17.64 -11.49 13.13
N PRO A 303 -18.31 -10.78 12.19
CA PRO A 303 -17.99 -9.39 11.83
C PRO A 303 -17.92 -8.40 13.02
N GLY A 304 -18.75 -8.59 14.06
CA GLY A 304 -18.73 -7.75 15.27
C GLY A 304 -17.74 -8.17 16.37
N MET A 305 -17.18 -9.39 16.28
CA MET A 305 -16.21 -9.92 17.24
C MET A 305 -14.77 -9.59 16.84
N LEU A 306 -14.49 -9.47 15.53
CA LEU A 306 -13.16 -9.17 15.01
C LEU A 306 -12.70 -7.76 15.36
N SER A 307 -13.56 -6.73 15.30
CA SER A 307 -13.19 -5.37 15.68
C SER A 307 -12.75 -5.28 17.14
N LYS A 308 -13.49 -5.95 18.04
CA LYS A 308 -13.12 -6.11 19.45
C LYS A 308 -11.84 -6.92 19.63
N LEU A 309 -11.65 -7.96 18.83
CA LEU A 309 -10.47 -8.84 18.84
C LEU A 309 -9.24 -8.18 18.19
N VAL A 310 -9.42 -7.20 17.33
CA VAL A 310 -8.40 -6.32 16.76
C VAL A 310 -8.02 -5.23 17.76
N GLU A 311 -8.99 -4.58 18.41
CA GLU A 311 -8.72 -3.69 19.56
C GLU A 311 -8.00 -4.45 20.68
N ARG A 312 -8.39 -5.71 20.92
CA ARG A 312 -7.73 -6.67 21.81
C ARG A 312 -6.28 -6.91 21.41
N VAL A 313 -5.99 -7.25 20.14
CA VAL A 313 -4.62 -7.49 19.67
C VAL A 313 -3.79 -6.21 19.64
N LEU A 314 -4.38 -5.06 19.32
CA LEU A 314 -3.73 -3.75 19.39
C LEU A 314 -3.33 -3.40 20.83
N ALA A 315 -4.20 -3.70 21.81
CA ALA A 315 -3.88 -3.59 23.23
C ALA A 315 -2.81 -4.60 23.65
N GLN A 316 -2.81 -5.82 23.13
CA GLN A 316 -1.78 -6.83 23.35
C GLN A 316 -0.42 -6.42 22.76
N VAL A 317 -0.37 -5.93 21.53
CA VAL A 317 0.84 -5.44 20.87
C VAL A 317 1.48 -4.31 21.68
N ARG A 318 0.66 -3.38 22.19
CA ARG A 318 1.11 -2.29 23.08
C ARG A 318 1.44 -2.77 24.51
N GLY A 319 0.80 -3.84 24.97
CA GLY A 319 1.04 -4.46 26.29
C GLY A 319 2.25 -5.39 26.32
N LEU A 320 2.62 -6.01 25.21
CA LEU A 320 3.85 -6.79 25.07
C LEU A 320 5.10 -5.90 25.20
N GLU A 321 4.97 -4.60 24.92
CA GLU A 321 6.01 -3.60 25.20
C GLU A 321 6.17 -3.32 26.70
N ARG A 322 5.15 -3.56 27.55
CA ARG A 322 5.14 -3.21 28.99
C ARG A 322 4.26 -4.15 29.83
N LEU A 323 4.86 -4.88 30.76
CA LEU A 323 4.20 -5.91 31.58
C LEU A 323 2.94 -5.43 32.34
N ALA A 324 2.93 -4.22 32.88
CA ALA A 324 1.76 -3.67 33.57
C ALA A 324 0.52 -3.59 32.65
N ALA A 325 0.72 -3.19 31.39
CA ALA A 325 -0.34 -3.12 30.39
C ALA A 325 -0.81 -4.53 29.93
N TRP A 326 0.04 -5.55 30.04
CA TRP A 326 -0.34 -6.96 29.83
C TRP A 326 -1.23 -7.51 30.96
N LYS A 327 -0.91 -7.19 32.23
CA LYS A 327 -1.73 -7.60 33.40
C LYS A 327 -3.12 -6.95 33.37
N GLU A 328 -3.21 -5.64 33.13
CA GLU A 328 -4.51 -4.92 32.95
C GLU A 328 -5.32 -5.44 31.76
N PHE A 329 -4.64 -6.00 30.75
CA PHE A 329 -5.28 -6.64 29.62
C PHE A 329 -5.92 -7.99 30.01
N LEU A 330 -5.22 -8.83 30.76
CA LEU A 330 -5.71 -10.15 31.18
C LEU A 330 -6.94 -10.04 32.09
N GLU A 331 -6.91 -9.13 33.07
CA GLU A 331 -8.06 -8.88 33.96
C GLU A 331 -9.30 -8.41 33.20
N ARG A 332 -9.09 -7.67 32.10
CA ARG A 332 -10.16 -7.34 31.18
C ARG A 332 -10.56 -8.58 30.38
N ALA A 333 -9.62 -9.32 29.81
CA ALA A 333 -9.84 -10.47 28.91
C ALA A 333 -10.52 -11.70 29.57
N GLU A 334 -10.31 -11.95 30.86
CA GLU A 334 -11.01 -13.00 31.62
C GLU A 334 -12.54 -12.79 31.66
N ARG A 335 -13.02 -11.57 31.43
CA ARG A 335 -14.46 -11.24 31.42
C ARG A 335 -15.17 -11.58 30.10
N TRP A 336 -14.51 -12.21 29.13
CA TRP A 336 -15.04 -12.43 27.77
C TRP A 336 -14.96 -13.92 27.41
N GLU A 337 -16.04 -14.67 27.64
CA GLU A 337 -16.04 -16.15 27.65
C GLU A 337 -16.08 -16.86 26.28
N GLU A 338 -16.31 -16.20 25.14
CA GLU A 338 -16.53 -16.92 23.87
C GLU A 338 -15.57 -16.54 22.72
N GLY A 339 -14.87 -17.55 22.17
CA GLY A 339 -14.29 -17.51 20.82
C GLY A 339 -12.80 -17.14 20.67
N TYR A 340 -12.09 -16.79 21.74
CA TYR A 340 -10.66 -16.47 21.67
C TYR A 340 -9.77 -17.61 22.12
N LEU A 341 -8.92 -18.10 21.22
CA LEU A 341 -8.01 -19.23 21.48
C LEU A 341 -6.56 -18.79 21.71
N GLY A 342 -6.22 -17.53 21.40
CA GLY A 342 -4.86 -17.01 21.52
C GLY A 342 -4.45 -16.18 20.31
N PHE A 343 -3.16 -16.18 19.98
CA PHE A 343 -2.62 -15.48 18.82
C PHE A 343 -1.48 -16.26 18.18
N SER A 344 -1.22 -16.01 16.90
CA SER A 344 -0.02 -16.47 16.20
C SER A 344 0.94 -15.31 16.02
N LEU A 345 2.24 -15.54 16.16
CA LEU A 345 3.29 -14.59 15.83
C LEU A 345 3.90 -14.96 14.49
N LEU A 346 3.91 -14.03 13.54
CA LEU A 346 4.67 -14.15 12.30
C LEU A 346 5.85 -13.19 12.36
N PHE A 347 7.06 -13.71 12.54
CA PHE A 347 8.28 -12.92 12.47
C PHE A 347 8.66 -12.68 11.02
N PHE A 348 9.05 -11.44 10.71
CA PHE A 348 9.36 -11.03 9.36
C PHE A 348 10.44 -9.95 9.29
N ARG A 349 11.15 -9.92 8.15
CA ARG A 349 12.00 -8.78 7.77
C ARG A 349 11.49 -8.13 6.50
N LYS A 350 11.46 -6.80 6.53
CA LYS A 350 11.25 -5.99 5.33
C LYS A 350 12.55 -5.96 4.52
N SER A 351 12.50 -6.44 3.28
CA SER A 351 13.53 -6.19 2.28
C SER A 351 12.94 -5.32 1.16
N GLN A 352 13.80 -4.62 0.42
CA GLN A 352 13.44 -3.59 -0.57
C GLN A 352 12.31 -3.97 -1.57
N ALA A 353 12.09 -5.26 -1.85
CA ALA A 353 11.06 -5.72 -2.78
C ALA A 353 9.96 -6.60 -2.16
N ALA A 354 10.12 -7.05 -0.90
CA ALA A 354 9.23 -8.01 -0.26
C ALA A 354 9.46 -8.11 1.25
N THR A 355 8.38 -8.44 1.97
CA THR A 355 8.46 -8.85 3.37
C THR A 355 8.65 -10.36 3.43
N LYS A 356 9.80 -10.81 3.94
CA LYS A 356 10.14 -12.22 4.07
C LYS A 356 9.70 -12.72 5.45
N ALA A 357 8.83 -13.71 5.47
CA ALA A 357 8.53 -14.47 6.68
C ALA A 357 9.78 -15.23 7.11
N GLU A 358 10.18 -15.09 8.38
CA GLU A 358 11.33 -15.78 8.95
C GLU A 358 10.89 -16.98 9.78
N GLU A 359 9.90 -16.77 10.65
CA GLU A 359 9.42 -17.78 11.57
C GLU A 359 7.94 -17.55 11.91
N VAL A 360 7.23 -18.63 12.24
CA VAL A 360 5.85 -18.58 12.69
C VAL A 360 5.69 -19.36 13.98
N VAL A 361 5.21 -18.70 15.03
CA VAL A 361 4.78 -19.33 16.28
C VAL A 361 3.26 -19.35 16.28
N LEU A 362 2.69 -20.54 16.15
CA LEU A 362 1.24 -20.72 16.04
C LEU A 362 0.60 -20.87 17.43
N GLU A 363 -0.62 -20.35 17.57
CA GLU A 363 -1.52 -20.65 18.69
C GLU A 363 -0.87 -20.48 20.07
N VAL A 364 -0.26 -19.32 20.30
CA VAL A 364 0.28 -18.91 21.59
C VAL A 364 -0.88 -18.61 22.54
N PRO A 365 -1.09 -19.43 23.60
CA PRO A 365 -2.07 -19.10 24.62
C PRO A 365 -1.52 -17.97 25.51
N PRO A 366 -2.39 -17.13 26.10
CA PRO A 366 -1.97 -16.04 26.99
C PRO A 366 -1.04 -16.49 28.13
N SER A 367 -1.28 -17.68 28.69
CA SER A 367 -0.47 -18.25 29.79
C SER A 367 1.01 -18.44 29.46
N ARG A 368 1.37 -18.66 28.18
CA ARG A 368 2.79 -18.75 27.78
C ARG A 368 3.49 -17.39 27.85
N VAL A 369 2.75 -16.32 27.57
CA VAL A 369 3.27 -14.95 27.67
C VAL A 369 3.45 -14.57 29.13
N GLU A 370 2.50 -14.93 30.00
CA GLU A 370 2.61 -14.74 31.45
C GLU A 370 3.83 -15.46 32.01
N ALA A 371 4.08 -16.72 31.61
CA ALA A 371 5.26 -17.47 32.03
C ALA A 371 6.56 -16.80 31.58
N LEU A 372 6.61 -16.28 30.35
CA LEU A 372 7.76 -15.52 29.84
C LEU A 372 8.00 -14.27 30.69
N PHE A 373 6.96 -13.50 30.98
CA PHE A 373 7.08 -12.31 31.80
C PHE A 373 7.47 -12.60 33.25
N ALA A 374 6.94 -13.67 33.85
CA ALA A 374 7.35 -14.10 35.20
C ALA A 374 8.84 -14.48 35.24
N ALA A 375 9.33 -15.17 34.21
CA ALA A 375 10.76 -15.47 34.07
C ALA A 375 11.60 -14.19 33.90
N MET A 376 11.11 -13.20 33.14
CA MET A 376 11.77 -11.90 32.97
C MET A 376 11.80 -11.08 34.28
N GLU A 377 10.69 -11.03 35.02
CA GLU A 377 10.63 -10.38 36.35
C GLU A 377 11.63 -11.05 37.32
N GLY A 378 11.69 -12.39 37.31
CA GLY A 378 12.67 -13.15 38.10
C GLY A 378 14.11 -12.80 37.76
N ALA A 379 14.46 -12.73 36.47
CA ALA A 379 15.79 -12.31 36.00
C ALA A 379 16.11 -10.83 36.33
N GLY A 380 15.09 -9.96 36.37
CA GLY A 380 15.26 -8.58 36.79
C GLY A 380 15.61 -8.41 38.27
N GLY A 381 15.12 -9.32 39.13
CA GLY A 381 15.54 -9.42 40.53
C GLY A 381 17.02 -9.80 40.71
N GLU A 382 17.63 -10.42 39.71
CA GLU A 382 19.06 -10.80 39.68
C GLU A 382 19.97 -9.73 39.02
N GLY A 383 19.43 -8.55 38.68
CA GLY A 383 20.20 -7.40 38.21
C GLY A 383 20.17 -7.13 36.69
N PHE A 384 19.30 -7.78 35.92
CA PHE A 384 19.09 -7.47 34.50
C PHE A 384 17.96 -6.44 34.30
N PRO A 385 18.19 -5.24 33.74
CA PRO A 385 17.19 -4.18 33.69
C PRO A 385 16.20 -4.37 32.54
N VAL A 386 15.37 -5.41 32.60
CA VAL A 386 14.35 -5.70 31.61
C VAL A 386 12.99 -5.18 32.10
N LYS A 387 12.32 -4.31 31.34
CA LYS A 387 10.98 -3.78 31.68
C LYS A 387 9.88 -4.21 30.71
N GLY A 388 10.25 -4.82 29.59
CA GLY A 388 9.34 -5.38 28.60
C GLY A 388 10.04 -6.23 27.55
N VAL A 389 9.26 -6.83 26.65
CA VAL A 389 9.78 -7.72 25.59
C VAL A 389 10.66 -6.95 24.57
N GLY A 390 10.47 -5.63 24.48
CA GLY A 390 11.29 -4.75 23.64
C GLY A 390 12.68 -4.41 24.21
N ASP A 391 12.93 -4.70 25.50
CA ASP A 391 14.21 -4.44 26.17
C ASP A 391 15.17 -5.64 26.12
N TRP A 392 14.67 -6.81 25.69
CA TRP A 392 15.53 -7.97 25.40
C TRP A 392 16.28 -7.79 24.09
#